data_AF-A0AAJ2T861-F1
#
_entry.id   AF-A0AAJ2T861-F1
#
_cell.length_a   1.000
_cell.length_b   1.000
_cell.length_c   1.000
_cell.angle_alpha   90.00
_cell.angle_beta   90.00
_cell.angle_gamma   90.00
#
_symmetry.space_group_name_H-M   'P 1'
#
loop_
_entity.id
_entity.type
_entity.pdbx_description
1 polymer ?
#
loop_
_entity_poly.entity_id
_entity_poly.type
_entity_poly.pdbx_seq_one_letter_code
_entity_poly.pdbx_strand_id
1 'polypeptide(L)'
;MKKIDCSYIYKEEIDKNINMLKHFIEAWVKSQSIRNEELFQLADDDFYFYRFAIERQEKAAKILLTNILWRVLNEYNIPVEYSHDAPFIFIIKKNHERIGYRLADFLEDEDINSILKSNHVDKAIILRTSKGKQTNKLIELENKQYKDRNVNIRALSIHEFYLKQFGEEEYKVFIDSIDNYLNVTKEITGYKSVKFLSKMNLASIKIFEQKKLRDWDYLNYRYQIINASDKKVQNYLYLTQKDIIFENLDDMHKSYIFDKLYETMVSSNEYAASFITSEWLYYSFKGKENFDYTSVVSGYLKSIEQLLYKIVMLNIDNDCKIAMKRDMLKKAFRQNIPVFKLIDNKFNKIPEYKQGNNYRFTNYPYIEFTEHHKEFMDSSIGTFEYFLRCNKHIFLNPDNAKTVTDMISCFRIECRNGFFHTHNLNDWDLVEKIRRNAIYLYFVLLGSCIIPERRRRELNLIYHDQFDELCKKIRDFKKYNIYFVFEYEDGIKHKLVYDIHNNTIEFNDDGVEHYDGLLFYKVDEFEDSLKQIDKGELEDKKHYLTRDNLPKKIFGVHRKHRNYEYEEIIFW
;
A
#
# COMPACT_ATOMS: atom_id res chain seq x y z
N MET A 1 43.48 -23.79 -0.41
CA MET A 1 43.80 -22.43 -0.91
C MET A 1 44.37 -21.63 0.24
N LYS A 2 45.39 -20.79 -0.02
CA LYS A 2 45.87 -19.80 0.98
C LYS A 2 44.72 -18.82 1.23
N LYS A 3 44.41 -18.55 2.50
CA LYS A 3 43.44 -17.52 2.88
C LYS A 3 44.10 -16.16 2.66
N ILE A 4 43.59 -15.38 1.72
CA ILE A 4 44.06 -14.03 1.42
C ILE A 4 42.91 -13.10 1.75
N ASP A 5 43.19 -12.01 2.47
CA ASP A 5 42.18 -11.03 2.86
C ASP A 5 42.08 -9.93 1.80
N CYS A 6 41.02 -9.97 0.99
CA CYS A 6 40.78 -8.96 -0.05
C CYS A 6 39.88 -7.81 0.41
N SER A 7 39.57 -7.69 1.71
CA SER A 7 38.69 -6.65 2.24
C SER A 7 39.14 -5.22 1.86
N TYR A 8 40.46 -4.99 1.79
CA TYR A 8 41.04 -3.71 1.39
C TYR A 8 40.69 -3.34 -0.07
N ILE A 9 40.63 -4.32 -0.98
CA ILE A 9 40.28 -4.12 -2.39
C ILE A 9 38.83 -3.64 -2.50
N TYR A 10 37.91 -4.32 -1.79
CA TYR A 10 36.50 -3.93 -1.80
C TYR A 10 36.32 -2.52 -1.27
N LYS A 11 36.94 -2.22 -0.12
CA LYS A 11 36.87 -0.90 0.50
C LYS A 11 37.37 0.20 -0.44
N GLU A 12 38.56 0.04 -1.01
CA GLU A 12 39.14 1.06 -1.90
C GLU A 12 38.29 1.32 -3.15
N GLU A 13 37.82 0.28 -3.83
CA GLU A 13 37.02 0.45 -5.05
C GLU A 13 35.62 1.03 -4.75
N ILE A 14 35.02 0.63 -3.63
CA ILE A 14 33.76 1.16 -3.12
C ILE A 14 33.90 2.64 -2.75
N ASP A 15 34.93 3.01 -1.98
CA ASP A 15 35.17 4.39 -1.54
C ASP A 15 35.38 5.32 -2.74
N LYS A 16 36.15 4.88 -3.75
CA LYS A 16 36.32 5.63 -5.02
C LYS A 16 34.97 5.89 -5.70
N ASN A 17 34.11 4.87 -5.81
CA ASN A 17 32.81 5.00 -6.45
C ASN A 17 31.85 5.89 -5.65
N ILE A 18 31.85 5.76 -4.32
CA ILE A 18 31.06 6.62 -3.42
C ILE A 18 31.48 8.08 -3.57
N ASN A 19 32.78 8.38 -3.58
CA ASN A 19 33.28 9.75 -3.75
C ASN A 19 32.91 10.34 -5.12
N MET A 20 32.97 9.53 -6.17
CA MET A 20 32.52 9.94 -7.50
C MET A 20 31.01 10.27 -7.52
N LEU A 21 30.18 9.47 -6.85
CA LEU A 21 28.75 9.77 -6.70
C LEU A 21 28.53 11.07 -5.91
N LYS A 22 29.23 11.28 -4.80
CA LYS A 22 29.12 12.52 -4.00
C LYS A 22 29.44 13.74 -4.83
N HIS A 23 30.58 13.75 -5.54
CA HIS A 23 30.95 14.86 -6.40
C HIS A 23 29.95 15.12 -7.52
N PHE A 24 29.37 14.07 -8.09
CA PHE A 24 28.31 14.21 -9.08
C PHE A 24 27.07 14.91 -8.51
N ILE A 25 26.59 14.49 -7.34
CA ILE A 25 25.45 15.13 -6.66
C ILE A 25 25.78 16.58 -6.28
N GLU A 26 26.98 16.83 -5.73
CA GLU A 26 27.45 18.18 -5.35
C GLU A 26 27.50 19.14 -6.55
N ALA A 27 28.02 18.68 -7.69
CA ALA A 27 28.10 19.48 -8.90
C ALA A 27 26.69 19.84 -9.41
N TRP A 28 25.76 18.89 -9.35
CA TRP A 28 24.42 19.08 -9.86
C TRP A 28 23.56 19.99 -8.98
N VAL A 29 23.59 19.82 -7.65
CA VAL A 29 22.86 20.70 -6.71
C VAL A 29 23.27 22.16 -6.89
N LYS A 30 24.51 22.42 -7.32
CA LYS A 30 25.02 23.77 -7.61
C LYS A 30 24.61 24.29 -8.99
N SER A 31 24.29 23.43 -9.95
CA SER A 31 23.86 23.85 -11.29
C SER A 31 22.36 24.15 -11.30
N GLN A 32 21.98 25.44 -11.35
CA GLN A 32 20.60 25.89 -11.61
C GLN A 32 20.20 25.69 -13.10
N SER A 33 20.56 24.55 -13.69
CA SER A 33 20.24 24.31 -15.10
C SER A 33 18.73 24.23 -15.27
N ILE A 34 18.18 25.16 -16.03
CA ILE A 34 16.86 25.10 -16.66
C ILE A 34 16.82 23.73 -17.37
N ARG A 35 15.95 22.84 -16.90
CA ARG A 35 15.83 21.47 -17.42
C ARG A 35 15.05 21.54 -18.74
N ASN A 36 15.41 20.69 -19.71
CA ASN A 36 14.78 20.67 -21.03
C ASN A 36 13.26 20.62 -20.90
N GLU A 37 12.58 21.65 -21.42
CA GLU A 37 11.13 21.66 -21.62
C GLU A 37 10.79 20.76 -22.81
N GLU A 38 11.02 19.45 -22.66
CA GLU A 38 10.60 18.47 -23.65
C GLU A 38 9.07 18.53 -23.79
N LEU A 39 8.58 18.49 -25.04
CA LEU A 39 7.15 18.55 -25.32
C LEU A 39 6.34 17.46 -24.59
N PHE A 40 6.95 16.30 -24.36
CA PHE A 40 6.34 15.14 -23.68
C PHE A 40 6.99 14.88 -22.32
N GLN A 41 6.79 15.80 -21.37
CA GLN A 41 7.21 15.63 -19.99
C GLN A 41 6.11 14.93 -19.16
N LEU A 42 6.39 13.70 -18.70
CA LEU A 42 5.41 12.84 -18.01
C LEU A 42 5.55 12.84 -16.48
N ALA A 43 6.61 13.43 -15.96
CA ALA A 43 6.93 13.47 -14.54
C ALA A 43 7.57 14.82 -14.18
N ASP A 44 7.68 15.10 -12.89
CA ASP A 44 8.40 16.29 -12.43
C ASP A 44 9.89 16.24 -12.81
N ASP A 45 10.49 17.41 -12.79
CA ASP A 45 11.90 17.60 -13.06
C ASP A 45 12.79 16.68 -12.22
N ASP A 46 12.47 16.50 -10.94
CA ASP A 46 13.28 15.73 -10.00
C ASP A 46 13.30 14.24 -10.32
N PHE A 47 12.18 13.69 -10.79
CA PHE A 47 12.13 12.32 -11.31
C PHE A 47 13.17 12.12 -12.42
N TYR A 48 13.24 13.02 -13.40
CA TYR A 48 14.19 12.86 -14.52
C TYR A 48 15.64 12.99 -14.06
N PHE A 49 15.92 13.89 -13.11
CA PHE A 49 17.25 13.98 -12.50
C PHE A 49 17.65 12.68 -11.80
N TYR A 50 16.80 12.20 -10.89
CA TYR A 50 17.14 11.02 -10.10
C TYR A 50 17.14 9.75 -10.95
N ARG A 51 16.31 9.68 -12.00
CA ARG A 51 16.40 8.63 -13.02
C ARG A 51 17.78 8.63 -13.68
N PHE A 52 18.25 9.79 -14.16
CA PHE A 52 19.58 9.92 -14.75
C PHE A 52 20.70 9.55 -13.77
N ALA A 53 20.58 10.00 -12.51
CA ALA A 53 21.53 9.66 -11.46
C ALA A 53 21.61 8.14 -11.23
N ILE A 54 20.46 7.46 -11.14
CA ILE A 54 20.37 6.01 -10.97
C ILE A 54 20.95 5.29 -12.20
N GLU A 55 20.55 5.65 -13.42
CA GLU A 55 21.07 5.04 -14.65
C GLU A 55 22.60 5.17 -14.75
N ARG A 56 23.17 6.30 -14.31
CA ARG A 56 24.62 6.50 -14.24
C ARG A 56 25.26 5.59 -13.18
N GLN A 57 24.65 5.45 -12.00
CA GLN A 57 25.14 4.56 -10.95
C GLN A 57 25.10 3.09 -11.37
N GLU A 58 24.07 2.64 -12.07
CA GLU A 58 23.99 1.27 -12.59
C GLU A 58 25.09 0.97 -13.61
N LYS A 59 25.46 1.96 -14.44
CA LYS A 59 26.62 1.86 -15.34
C LYS A 59 27.93 1.81 -14.55
N ALA A 60 28.10 2.68 -13.54
CA ALA A 60 29.29 2.70 -12.69
C ALA A 60 29.47 1.39 -11.90
N ALA A 61 28.37 0.77 -11.44
CA ALA A 61 28.38 -0.51 -10.72
C ALA A 61 28.98 -1.65 -11.55
N LYS A 62 28.80 -1.64 -12.88
CA LYS A 62 29.44 -2.61 -13.78
C LYS A 62 30.97 -2.44 -13.80
N ILE A 63 31.44 -1.20 -13.83
CA ILE A 63 32.88 -0.86 -13.80
C ILE A 63 33.47 -1.24 -12.43
N LEU A 64 32.78 -0.87 -11.34
CA LEU A 64 33.14 -1.25 -9.98
C LEU A 64 33.32 -2.77 -9.84
N LEU A 65 32.34 -3.55 -10.30
CA LEU A 65 32.41 -5.00 -10.23
C LEU A 65 33.58 -5.56 -11.06
N THR A 66 33.80 -5.06 -12.27
CA THR A 66 34.93 -5.47 -13.11
C THR A 66 36.27 -5.19 -12.42
N ASN A 67 36.44 -4.00 -11.84
CA ASN A 67 37.66 -3.65 -11.11
C ASN A 67 37.89 -4.53 -9.88
N ILE A 68 36.84 -4.79 -9.10
CA ILE A 68 36.90 -5.69 -7.95
C ILE A 68 37.34 -7.07 -8.40
N LEU A 69 36.65 -7.67 -9.37
CA LEU A 69 36.95 -9.02 -9.85
C LEU A 69 38.39 -9.11 -10.36
N TRP A 70 38.83 -8.13 -11.15
CA TRP A 70 40.19 -8.07 -11.67
C TRP A 70 41.24 -8.03 -10.54
N ARG A 71 41.07 -7.13 -9.57
CA ARG A 71 42.03 -6.97 -8.46
C ARG A 71 42.06 -8.21 -7.56
N VAL A 72 40.91 -8.79 -7.24
CA VAL A 72 40.83 -10.02 -6.43
C VAL A 72 41.45 -11.21 -7.18
N LEU A 73 41.21 -11.36 -8.48
CA LEU A 73 41.85 -12.41 -9.29
C LEU A 73 43.38 -12.30 -9.25
N ASN A 74 43.93 -11.09 -9.36
CA ASN A 74 45.36 -10.85 -9.26
C ASN A 74 45.92 -11.14 -7.86
N GLU A 75 45.20 -10.76 -6.80
CA GLU A 75 45.60 -11.02 -5.42
C GLU A 75 45.70 -12.54 -5.14
N TYR A 76 44.77 -13.32 -5.70
CA TYR A 76 44.80 -14.79 -5.66
C TYR A 76 45.78 -15.42 -6.66
N ASN A 77 46.57 -14.62 -7.39
CA ASN A 77 47.53 -15.05 -8.42
C ASN A 77 46.88 -15.93 -9.51
N ILE A 78 45.63 -15.67 -9.85
CA ILE A 78 44.95 -16.37 -10.95
C ILE A 78 45.48 -15.80 -12.27
N PRO A 79 45.91 -16.64 -13.24
CA PRO A 79 46.44 -16.17 -14.51
C PRO A 79 45.32 -15.56 -15.37
N VAL A 80 45.17 -14.25 -15.23
CA VAL A 80 44.11 -13.45 -15.84
C VAL A 80 44.69 -12.42 -16.82
N GLU A 81 44.05 -12.23 -17.96
CA GLU A 81 44.32 -11.17 -18.91
C GLU A 81 43.20 -10.13 -18.84
N TYR A 82 43.57 -8.85 -18.70
CA TYR A 82 42.61 -7.77 -18.75
C TYR A 82 42.25 -7.46 -20.20
N SER A 83 40.95 -7.38 -20.51
CA SER A 83 40.45 -6.90 -21.80
C SER A 83 39.84 -5.52 -21.53
N HIS A 84 40.53 -4.45 -21.95
CA HIS A 84 40.07 -3.07 -21.75
C HIS A 84 38.76 -2.77 -22.51
N ASP A 85 38.43 -3.55 -23.55
CA ASP A 85 37.24 -3.36 -24.39
C ASP A 85 36.52 -4.68 -24.71
N ALA A 86 35.25 -4.54 -25.14
CA ALA A 86 34.35 -5.63 -25.52
C ALA A 86 35.03 -6.66 -26.45
N PRO A 87 34.76 -7.97 -26.25
CA PRO A 87 33.52 -8.52 -25.70
C PRO A 87 33.62 -9.09 -24.28
N PHE A 88 34.81 -9.13 -23.67
CA PHE A 88 35.06 -9.75 -22.36
C PHE A 88 35.59 -8.72 -21.37
N ILE A 89 35.24 -8.86 -20.08
CA ILE A 89 35.80 -8.04 -19.01
C ILE A 89 37.18 -8.54 -18.55
N PHE A 90 37.42 -9.85 -18.66
CA PHE A 90 38.72 -10.50 -18.45
C PHE A 90 38.72 -11.92 -19.03
N ILE A 91 39.92 -12.47 -19.23
CA ILE A 91 40.11 -13.84 -19.72
C ILE A 91 40.96 -14.61 -18.70
N ILE A 92 40.48 -15.77 -18.23
CA ILE A 92 41.25 -16.65 -17.33
C ILE A 92 41.85 -17.80 -18.14
N LYS A 93 43.14 -18.07 -17.94
CA LYS A 93 43.84 -19.22 -18.53
C LYS A 93 43.82 -20.40 -17.57
N LYS A 94 43.22 -21.53 -17.95
CA LYS A 94 43.19 -22.73 -17.12
C LYS A 94 43.42 -23.97 -17.97
N ASN A 95 44.43 -24.78 -17.64
CA ASN A 95 44.70 -26.09 -18.28
C ASN A 95 44.71 -26.02 -19.83
N HIS A 96 45.41 -25.04 -20.40
CA HIS A 96 45.46 -24.74 -21.84
C HIS A 96 44.16 -24.22 -22.49
N GLU A 97 43.08 -23.98 -21.72
CA GLU A 97 41.89 -23.25 -22.18
C GLU A 97 41.96 -21.77 -21.80
N ARG A 98 41.49 -20.90 -22.70
CA ARG A 98 41.24 -19.47 -22.52
C ARG A 98 39.74 -19.24 -22.38
N ILE A 99 39.32 -18.77 -21.21
CA ILE A 99 37.91 -18.59 -20.87
C ILE A 99 37.61 -17.11 -20.72
N GLY A 100 36.79 -16.56 -21.61
CA GLY A 100 36.38 -15.15 -21.57
C GLY A 100 35.19 -14.96 -20.63
N TYR A 101 35.24 -13.98 -19.75
CA TYR A 101 34.14 -13.64 -18.83
C TYR A 101 33.50 -12.32 -19.24
N ARG A 102 32.17 -12.23 -19.16
CA ARG A 102 31.40 -11.00 -19.44
C ARG A 102 30.19 -10.88 -18.50
N LEU A 103 29.65 -9.66 -18.38
CA LEU A 103 28.48 -9.36 -17.53
C LEU A 103 27.17 -9.23 -18.33
N ALA A 104 27.25 -8.92 -19.62
CA ALA A 104 26.09 -8.72 -20.49
C ALA A 104 25.88 -9.94 -21.41
N ASP A 105 24.66 -10.14 -21.89
CA ASP A 105 24.36 -11.11 -22.95
C ASP A 105 24.96 -10.70 -24.29
N PHE A 106 25.13 -11.68 -25.17
CA PHE A 106 25.39 -11.42 -26.59
C PHE A 106 24.10 -10.89 -27.24
N LEU A 107 24.24 -9.97 -28.19
CA LEU A 107 23.09 -9.51 -28.98
C LEU A 107 22.59 -10.63 -29.90
N GLU A 108 21.31 -10.61 -30.28
CA GLU A 108 20.71 -11.69 -31.08
C GLU A 108 21.35 -11.85 -32.46
N ASP A 109 21.92 -10.78 -33.00
CA ASP A 109 22.59 -10.68 -34.29
C ASP A 109 24.12 -10.91 -34.22
N GLU A 110 24.69 -11.08 -33.02
CA GLU A 110 26.13 -11.31 -32.86
C GLU A 110 26.54 -12.75 -33.24
N ASP A 111 27.52 -12.89 -34.13
CA ASP A 111 28.17 -14.18 -34.39
C ASP A 111 29.14 -14.53 -33.25
N ILE A 112 28.60 -15.22 -32.25
CA ILE A 112 29.32 -15.72 -31.08
C ILE A 112 30.60 -16.47 -31.46
N ASN A 113 30.56 -17.34 -32.47
CA ASN A 113 31.71 -18.17 -32.82
C ASN A 113 32.82 -17.32 -33.44
N SER A 114 32.46 -16.34 -34.26
CA SER A 114 33.40 -15.36 -34.80
C SER A 114 34.02 -14.52 -33.68
N ILE A 115 33.22 -14.08 -32.70
CA ILE A 115 33.70 -13.32 -31.53
C ILE A 115 34.68 -14.14 -30.69
N LEU A 116 34.38 -15.39 -30.41
CA LEU A 116 35.27 -16.29 -29.67
C LEU A 116 36.60 -16.47 -30.40
N LYS A 117 36.54 -16.71 -31.72
CA LYS A 117 37.71 -16.94 -32.57
C LYS A 117 38.60 -15.70 -32.68
N SER A 118 38.03 -14.52 -32.89
CA SER A 118 38.78 -13.26 -33.05
C SER A 118 39.49 -12.82 -31.77
N ASN A 119 38.96 -13.20 -30.60
CA ASN A 119 39.52 -12.89 -29.29
C ASN A 119 40.42 -14.03 -28.73
N HIS A 120 40.64 -15.09 -29.50
CA HIS A 120 41.38 -16.27 -29.08
C HIS A 120 40.83 -16.89 -27.77
N VAL A 121 39.51 -17.00 -27.66
CA VAL A 121 38.82 -17.55 -26.47
C VAL A 121 38.13 -18.86 -26.86
N ASP A 122 38.34 -19.92 -26.08
CA ASP A 122 37.76 -21.24 -26.36
C ASP A 122 36.27 -21.31 -25.98
N LYS A 123 35.89 -20.60 -24.91
CA LYS A 123 34.51 -20.49 -24.43
C LYS A 123 34.26 -19.22 -23.62
N ALA A 124 33.01 -18.77 -23.62
CA ALA A 124 32.57 -17.61 -22.84
C ALA A 124 31.75 -18.01 -21.61
N ILE A 125 31.93 -17.26 -20.52
CA ILE A 125 31.10 -17.32 -19.33
C ILE A 125 30.40 -15.98 -19.12
N ILE A 126 29.06 -16.01 -19.05
CA ILE A 126 28.23 -14.87 -18.67
C ILE A 126 28.00 -14.93 -17.16
N LEU A 127 28.55 -13.95 -16.44
CA LEU A 127 28.42 -13.84 -14.98
C LEU A 127 27.10 -13.14 -14.61
N ARG A 128 26.20 -13.88 -13.96
CA ARG A 128 24.92 -13.37 -13.46
C ARG A 128 25.09 -12.83 -12.03
N THR A 129 24.77 -11.55 -11.85
CA THR A 129 24.99 -10.78 -10.60
C THR A 129 23.78 -10.74 -9.67
N SER A 130 22.68 -11.40 -10.02
CA SER A 130 21.45 -11.40 -9.21
C SER A 130 21.56 -12.27 -7.95
N LYS A 131 21.00 -11.79 -6.84
CA LYS A 131 20.84 -12.55 -5.58
C LYS A 131 19.54 -13.37 -5.62
N GLY A 132 19.56 -14.70 -5.49
CA GLY A 132 18.35 -15.48 -5.17
C GLY A 132 18.24 -16.88 -5.76
N LYS A 133 17.30 -17.68 -5.20
CA LYS A 133 17.04 -19.07 -5.62
C LYS A 133 16.43 -19.20 -7.02
N GLN A 134 15.67 -18.19 -7.48
CA GLN A 134 15.08 -18.19 -8.82
C GLN A 134 16.15 -18.07 -9.93
N THR A 135 17.25 -17.36 -9.64
CA THR A 135 18.39 -17.20 -10.55
C THR A 135 18.98 -18.53 -10.97
N ASN A 136 19.14 -19.49 -10.06
CA ASN A 136 19.76 -20.77 -10.39
C ASN A 136 18.92 -21.57 -11.39
N LYS A 137 17.59 -21.56 -11.25
CA LYS A 137 16.68 -22.21 -12.21
C LYS A 137 16.76 -21.57 -13.60
N LEU A 138 16.87 -20.24 -13.66
CA LEU A 138 17.03 -19.51 -14.93
C LEU A 138 18.37 -19.85 -15.59
N ILE A 139 19.46 -19.86 -14.82
CA ILE A 139 20.80 -20.23 -15.32
C ILE A 139 20.83 -21.66 -15.86
N GLU A 140 20.13 -22.61 -15.23
CA GLU A 140 20.02 -23.98 -15.73
C GLU A 140 19.30 -24.05 -17.08
N LEU A 141 18.21 -23.30 -17.24
CA LEU A 141 17.47 -23.19 -18.49
C LEU A 141 18.30 -22.54 -19.60
N GLU A 142 18.97 -21.43 -19.31
CA GLU A 142 19.89 -20.75 -20.26
C GLU A 142 21.00 -21.69 -20.72
N ASN A 143 21.64 -22.41 -19.79
CA ASN A 143 22.71 -23.35 -20.10
C ASN A 143 22.23 -24.54 -20.95
N LYS A 144 20.98 -24.97 -20.79
CA LYS A 144 20.38 -25.98 -21.66
C LYS A 144 20.20 -25.42 -23.08
N GLN A 145 19.69 -24.20 -23.21
CA GLN A 145 19.53 -23.54 -24.52
C GLN A 145 20.87 -23.34 -25.24
N TYR A 146 21.93 -22.94 -24.53
CA TYR A 146 23.27 -22.80 -25.14
C TYR A 146 23.81 -24.14 -25.64
N LYS A 147 23.59 -25.24 -24.90
CA LYS A 147 23.94 -26.59 -25.35
C LYS A 147 23.15 -27.01 -26.58
N ASP A 148 21.83 -26.77 -26.59
CA ASP A 148 20.96 -27.13 -27.71
C ASP A 148 21.32 -26.34 -28.99
N ARG A 149 21.80 -25.10 -28.85
CA ARG A 149 22.32 -24.26 -29.94
C ARG A 149 23.77 -24.56 -30.32
N ASN A 150 24.43 -25.51 -29.64
CA ASN A 150 25.83 -25.90 -29.86
C ASN A 150 26.81 -24.71 -29.85
N VAL A 151 26.61 -23.76 -28.92
CA VAL A 151 27.51 -22.62 -28.71
C VAL A 151 28.35 -22.83 -27.46
N ASN A 152 29.63 -22.45 -27.51
CA ASN A 152 30.56 -22.55 -26.38
C ASN A 152 30.37 -21.41 -25.36
N ILE A 153 29.14 -21.27 -24.86
CA ILE A 153 28.74 -20.29 -23.84
C ILE A 153 28.18 -21.01 -22.63
N ARG A 154 28.42 -20.46 -21.44
CA ARG A 154 27.75 -20.86 -20.20
C ARG A 154 27.40 -19.64 -19.34
N ALA A 155 26.24 -19.64 -18.71
CA ALA A 155 25.91 -18.74 -17.61
C ALA A 155 26.36 -19.31 -16.26
N LEU A 156 26.91 -18.44 -15.41
CA LEU A 156 27.38 -18.77 -14.07
C LEU A 156 26.98 -17.66 -13.08
N SER A 157 26.51 -18.01 -11.90
CA SER A 157 26.23 -16.99 -10.87
C SER A 157 27.53 -16.45 -10.28
N ILE A 158 27.52 -15.18 -9.86
CA ILE A 158 28.65 -14.56 -9.16
C ILE A 158 29.01 -15.33 -7.87
N HIS A 159 28.00 -15.88 -7.19
CA HIS A 159 28.19 -16.76 -6.04
C HIS A 159 29.02 -18.00 -6.39
N GLU A 160 28.59 -18.77 -7.40
CA GLU A 160 29.35 -19.96 -7.80
C GLU A 160 30.75 -19.61 -8.33
N PHE A 161 30.91 -18.47 -8.98
CA PHE A 161 32.22 -17.98 -9.40
C PHE A 161 33.14 -17.77 -8.21
N TYR A 162 32.69 -17.02 -7.20
CA TYR A 162 33.46 -16.79 -5.98
C TYR A 162 33.77 -18.09 -5.25
N LEU A 163 32.81 -19.00 -5.12
CA LEU A 163 33.05 -20.30 -4.48
C LEU A 163 34.14 -21.12 -5.19
N LYS A 164 34.13 -21.13 -6.53
CA LYS A 164 35.10 -21.89 -7.34
C LYS A 164 36.49 -21.28 -7.34
N GLN A 165 36.60 -19.95 -7.24
CA GLN A 165 37.89 -19.24 -7.36
C GLN A 165 38.51 -18.86 -6.01
N PHE A 166 37.69 -18.51 -5.01
CA PHE A 166 38.13 -17.87 -3.76
C PHE A 166 37.61 -18.57 -2.50
N GLY A 167 36.40 -19.14 -2.56
CA GLY A 167 35.73 -19.82 -1.45
C GLY A 167 34.61 -19.00 -0.81
N GLU A 168 33.87 -19.66 0.10
CA GLU A 168 32.65 -19.10 0.73
C GLU A 168 32.93 -17.87 1.62
N GLU A 169 34.03 -17.91 2.37
CA GLU A 169 34.37 -16.82 3.30
C GLU A 169 34.66 -15.51 2.55
N GLU A 170 35.35 -15.57 1.41
CA GLU A 170 35.60 -14.40 0.56
C GLU A 170 34.29 -13.85 -0.02
N TYR A 171 33.37 -14.74 -0.43
CA TYR A 171 32.07 -14.33 -0.95
C TYR A 171 31.24 -13.58 0.10
N LYS A 172 31.25 -14.04 1.36
CA LYS A 172 30.56 -13.34 2.46
C LYS A 172 31.09 -11.92 2.63
N VAL A 173 32.41 -11.75 2.70
CA VAL A 173 33.05 -10.42 2.82
C VAL A 173 32.71 -9.53 1.63
N PHE A 174 32.73 -10.08 0.40
CA PHE A 174 32.33 -9.36 -0.80
C PHE A 174 30.86 -8.89 -0.74
N ILE A 175 29.93 -9.79 -0.41
CA ILE A 175 28.49 -9.46 -0.35
C ILE A 175 28.19 -8.44 0.75
N ASP A 176 28.78 -8.57 1.93
CA ASP A 176 28.62 -7.61 3.01
C ASP A 176 29.11 -6.22 2.59
N SER A 177 30.24 -6.17 1.86
CA SER A 177 30.78 -4.92 1.30
C SER A 177 29.84 -4.31 0.25
N ILE A 178 29.25 -5.11 -0.63
CA ILE A 178 28.28 -4.66 -1.63
C ILE A 178 26.99 -4.18 -0.97
N ASP A 179 26.49 -4.87 0.06
CA ASP A 179 25.29 -4.44 0.79
C ASP A 179 25.52 -3.10 1.52
N ASN A 180 26.70 -2.91 2.11
CA ASN A 180 27.10 -1.61 2.65
C ASN A 180 27.16 -0.52 1.56
N TYR A 181 27.80 -0.80 0.42
CA TYR A 181 27.84 0.12 -0.73
C TYR A 181 26.43 0.50 -1.20
N LEU A 182 25.51 -0.46 -1.32
CA LEU A 182 24.14 -0.20 -1.73
C LEU A 182 23.38 0.64 -0.71
N ASN A 183 23.62 0.46 0.60
CA ASN A 183 22.99 1.27 1.63
C ASN A 183 23.48 2.73 1.56
N VAL A 184 24.81 2.92 1.51
CA VAL A 184 25.42 4.25 1.43
C VAL A 184 25.03 4.98 0.14
N THR A 185 25.02 4.30 -1.01
CA THR A 185 24.63 4.94 -2.28
C THR A 185 23.16 5.32 -2.30
N LYS A 186 22.26 4.48 -1.77
CA LYS A 186 20.82 4.83 -1.63
C LYS A 186 20.62 6.04 -0.73
N GLU A 187 21.38 6.16 0.35
CA GLU A 187 21.35 7.31 1.24
C GLU A 187 21.83 8.58 0.54
N ILE A 188 22.97 8.52 -0.16
CA ILE A 188 23.54 9.66 -0.91
C ILE A 188 22.61 10.10 -2.05
N THR A 189 22.04 9.15 -2.80
CA THR A 189 21.08 9.46 -3.86
C THR A 189 19.79 10.03 -3.27
N GLY A 190 19.35 9.57 -2.10
CA GLY A 190 18.25 10.18 -1.36
C GLY A 190 16.89 10.16 -2.05
N TYR A 191 16.73 9.38 -3.13
CA TYR A 191 15.50 9.36 -3.94
C TYR A 191 14.59 8.18 -3.61
N LYS A 192 13.29 8.46 -3.52
CA LYS A 192 12.24 7.44 -3.43
C LYS A 192 11.03 7.90 -4.23
N SER A 193 10.56 7.04 -5.12
CA SER A 193 9.29 7.27 -5.81
C SER A 193 8.13 7.13 -4.83
N VAL A 194 7.30 8.16 -4.72
CA VAL A 194 6.03 8.12 -3.98
C VAL A 194 4.90 8.23 -4.99
N LYS A 195 3.93 7.30 -4.91
CA LYS A 195 2.77 7.32 -5.79
C LYS A 195 1.84 8.45 -5.35
N PHE A 196 1.57 9.42 -6.22
CA PHE A 196 0.51 10.40 -5.97
C PHE A 196 -0.86 9.70 -5.88
N LEU A 197 -1.75 10.19 -5.01
CA LEU A 197 -3.13 9.68 -4.86
C LEU A 197 -4.04 10.11 -6.02
N SER A 198 -3.67 9.73 -7.25
CA SER A 198 -4.61 9.74 -8.37
C SER A 198 -5.77 8.78 -8.11
N LYS A 199 -6.90 8.94 -8.81
CA LYS A 199 -8.07 8.04 -8.65
C LYS A 199 -7.69 6.55 -8.70
N MET A 200 -6.83 6.18 -9.65
CA MET A 200 -6.33 4.80 -9.80
C MET A 200 -5.45 4.34 -8.62
N ASN A 201 -4.53 5.19 -8.16
CA ASN A 201 -3.67 4.86 -7.03
C ASN A 201 -4.44 4.81 -5.71
N LEU A 202 -5.42 5.71 -5.53
CA LEU A 202 -6.34 5.72 -4.40
C LEU A 202 -7.15 4.41 -4.35
N ALA A 203 -7.73 4.00 -5.47
CA ALA A 203 -8.45 2.73 -5.58
C ALA A 203 -7.58 1.53 -5.24
N SER A 204 -6.36 1.50 -5.77
CA SER A 204 -5.38 0.44 -5.49
C SER A 204 -5.06 0.35 -3.99
N ILE A 205 -4.89 1.49 -3.32
CA ILE A 205 -4.65 1.55 -1.88
C ILE A 205 -5.89 1.10 -1.10
N LYS A 206 -7.09 1.56 -1.47
CA LYS A 206 -8.34 1.14 -0.82
C LYS A 206 -8.56 -0.37 -0.91
N ILE A 207 -8.33 -0.99 -2.07
CA ILE A 207 -8.43 -2.45 -2.26
C ILE A 207 -7.40 -3.17 -1.37
N PHE A 208 -6.16 -2.67 -1.34
CA PHE A 208 -5.10 -3.25 -0.53
C PHE A 208 -5.41 -3.17 0.97
N GLU A 209 -5.87 -2.00 1.45
CA GLU A 209 -6.23 -1.80 2.85
C GLU A 209 -7.50 -2.55 3.24
N GLN A 210 -8.51 -2.60 2.38
CA GLN A 210 -9.72 -3.41 2.61
C GLN A 210 -9.36 -4.88 2.84
N LYS A 211 -8.46 -5.44 2.02
CA LYS A 211 -7.97 -6.81 2.22
C LYS A 211 -7.22 -6.95 3.55
N LYS A 212 -6.32 -6.01 3.86
CA LYS A 212 -5.57 -6.02 5.13
C LYS A 212 -6.46 -5.93 6.36
N LEU A 213 -7.49 -5.09 6.31
CA LEU A 213 -8.44 -4.93 7.41
C LEU A 213 -9.27 -6.19 7.58
N ARG A 214 -9.76 -6.79 6.49
CA ARG A 214 -10.48 -8.07 6.54
C ARG A 214 -9.66 -9.19 7.18
N ASP A 215 -8.38 -9.29 6.83
CA ASP A 215 -7.48 -10.36 7.26
C ASP A 215 -6.71 -10.03 8.56
N TRP A 216 -7.03 -8.91 9.23
CA TRP A 216 -6.30 -8.45 10.41
C TRP A 216 -6.62 -9.31 11.65
N ASP A 217 -5.61 -9.55 12.48
CA ASP A 217 -5.75 -10.41 13.67
C ASP A 217 -6.38 -9.67 14.86
N TYR A 218 -7.69 -9.43 14.77
CA TYR A 218 -8.46 -8.70 15.78
C TYR A 218 -8.55 -9.40 17.13
N LEU A 219 -8.61 -10.74 17.11
CA LEU A 219 -8.83 -11.53 18.31
C LEU A 219 -7.58 -11.65 19.18
N ASN A 220 -6.38 -11.65 18.59
CA ASN A 220 -5.12 -11.75 19.35
C ASN A 220 -4.47 -10.40 19.64
N TYR A 221 -4.85 -9.33 18.93
CA TYR A 221 -4.32 -8.01 19.25
C TYR A 221 -4.86 -7.49 20.60
N ARG A 222 -4.01 -6.78 21.33
CA ARG A 222 -4.36 -6.07 22.57
C ARG A 222 -3.91 -4.64 22.44
N TYR A 223 -4.76 -3.71 22.89
CA TYR A 223 -4.43 -2.28 22.92
C TYR A 223 -3.11 -2.07 23.68
N GLN A 224 -2.19 -1.32 23.08
CA GLN A 224 -0.85 -1.13 23.62
C GLN A 224 -0.75 0.26 24.23
N ILE A 225 -0.51 0.34 25.54
CA ILE A 225 -0.14 1.60 26.20
C ILE A 225 1.27 1.99 25.73
N ILE A 226 1.39 3.19 25.19
CA ILE A 226 2.63 3.75 24.63
C ILE A 226 3.52 4.26 25.75
N ASN A 227 2.97 5.07 26.65
CA ASN A 227 3.72 5.68 27.75
C ASN A 227 3.04 5.43 29.09
N ALA A 228 3.34 4.28 29.69
CA ALA A 228 2.83 3.89 31.01
C ALA A 228 3.29 4.82 32.16
N SER A 229 4.31 5.63 31.93
CA SER A 229 4.83 6.60 32.91
C SER A 229 4.09 7.94 32.89
N ASP A 230 3.27 8.22 31.87
CA ASP A 230 2.45 9.44 31.84
C ASP A 230 1.35 9.36 32.92
N LYS A 231 1.38 10.28 33.89
CA LYS A 231 0.40 10.38 34.99
C LYS A 231 -1.05 10.43 34.51
N LYS A 232 -1.31 11.00 33.33
CA LYS A 232 -2.66 11.05 32.75
C LYS A 232 -3.12 9.68 32.23
N VAL A 233 -2.18 8.88 31.71
CA VAL A 233 -2.40 7.52 31.20
C VAL A 233 -2.48 6.51 32.35
N GLN A 234 -1.80 6.76 33.47
CA GLN A 234 -1.78 5.87 34.64
C GLN A 234 -3.16 5.51 35.19
N ASN A 235 -4.15 6.39 35.02
CA ASN A 235 -5.56 6.12 35.37
C ASN A 235 -6.17 4.94 34.62
N TYR A 236 -5.51 4.47 33.56
CA TYR A 236 -5.98 3.43 32.65
C TYR A 236 -5.03 2.21 32.62
N LEU A 237 -4.05 2.10 33.54
CA LEU A 237 -3.17 0.92 33.66
C LEU A 237 -3.92 -0.39 33.87
N TYR A 238 -5.16 -0.32 34.38
CA TYR A 238 -6.00 -1.51 34.50
C TYR A 238 -6.26 -2.18 33.13
N LEU A 239 -6.13 -1.46 32.00
CA LEU A 239 -6.24 -2.02 30.65
C LEU A 239 -5.09 -3.00 30.33
N THR A 240 -3.89 -2.81 30.89
CA THR A 240 -2.75 -3.71 30.66
C THR A 240 -2.71 -4.90 31.60
N GLN A 241 -3.47 -4.85 32.70
CA GLN A 241 -3.51 -5.91 33.71
C GLN A 241 -4.62 -6.94 33.43
N LYS A 242 -5.55 -6.67 32.52
CA LYS A 242 -6.62 -7.60 32.16
C LYS A 242 -6.21 -8.53 31.02
N ASP A 243 -6.26 -9.83 31.28
CA ASP A 243 -6.07 -10.86 30.24
C ASP A 243 -7.24 -10.87 29.23
N ILE A 244 -8.47 -10.67 29.74
CA ILE A 244 -9.70 -10.56 28.94
C ILE A 244 -10.26 -9.14 29.08
N ILE A 245 -10.26 -8.41 27.98
CA ILE A 245 -10.71 -7.02 27.91
C ILE A 245 -12.23 -6.95 27.65
N PHE A 246 -12.74 -7.82 26.77
CA PHE A 246 -14.15 -7.87 26.36
C PHE A 246 -14.64 -9.33 26.47
N GLU A 247 -15.71 -9.56 27.24
CA GLU A 247 -16.30 -10.91 27.39
C GLU A 247 -16.98 -11.38 26.10
N ASN A 248 -17.52 -10.45 25.31
CA ASN A 248 -18.22 -10.71 24.04
C ASN A 248 -17.35 -10.41 22.81
N LEU A 249 -16.03 -10.59 22.90
CA LEU A 249 -15.08 -10.25 21.82
C LEU A 249 -15.37 -11.00 20.51
N ASP A 250 -15.72 -12.28 20.60
CA ASP A 250 -16.05 -13.10 19.42
C ASP A 250 -17.29 -12.58 18.69
N ASP A 251 -18.30 -12.11 19.42
CA ASP A 251 -19.53 -11.57 18.83
C ASP A 251 -19.28 -10.19 18.21
N MET A 252 -18.44 -9.37 18.83
CA MET A 252 -17.97 -8.11 18.24
C MET A 252 -17.23 -8.38 16.93
N HIS A 253 -16.34 -9.36 16.91
CA HIS A 253 -15.58 -9.76 15.71
C HIS A 253 -16.49 -10.30 14.60
N LYS A 254 -17.40 -11.20 14.94
CA LYS A 254 -18.39 -11.74 13.98
C LYS A 254 -19.20 -10.61 13.35
N SER A 255 -19.76 -9.71 14.17
CA SER A 255 -20.55 -8.58 13.67
C SER A 255 -19.70 -7.69 12.76
N TYR A 256 -18.52 -7.29 13.22
CA TYR A 256 -17.62 -6.42 12.46
C TYR A 256 -17.21 -6.97 11.08
N ILE A 257 -16.94 -8.28 11.00
CA ILE A 257 -16.55 -8.94 9.74
C ILE A 257 -17.77 -9.29 8.87
N PHE A 258 -18.80 -9.90 9.46
CA PHE A 258 -20.00 -10.34 8.73
C PHE A 258 -20.76 -9.17 8.13
N ASP A 259 -20.95 -8.10 8.90
CA ASP A 259 -21.58 -6.86 8.44
C ASP A 259 -20.66 -5.97 7.60
N LYS A 260 -19.43 -6.42 7.34
CA LYS A 260 -18.38 -5.72 6.57
C LYS A 260 -18.12 -4.31 7.07
N LEU A 261 -18.23 -4.08 8.38
CA LEU A 261 -18.06 -2.75 8.97
C LEU A 261 -16.66 -2.18 8.73
N TYR A 262 -15.65 -3.04 8.56
CA TYR A 262 -14.30 -2.63 8.19
C TYR A 262 -14.23 -1.84 6.86
N GLU A 263 -15.17 -2.06 5.93
CA GLU A 263 -15.21 -1.33 4.64
C GLU A 263 -15.51 0.15 4.82
N THR A 264 -16.10 0.53 5.96
CA THR A 264 -16.31 1.94 6.26
C THR A 264 -15.00 2.72 6.36
N MET A 265 -13.88 2.07 6.72
CA MET A 265 -12.55 2.67 6.81
C MET A 265 -11.95 3.05 5.44
N VAL A 266 -12.51 2.52 4.36
CA VAL A 266 -12.12 2.79 2.97
C VAL A 266 -13.25 3.45 2.15
N SER A 267 -14.32 3.87 2.82
CA SER A 267 -15.47 4.54 2.23
C SER A 267 -15.20 5.98 1.78
N SER A 268 -16.25 6.71 1.41
CA SER A 268 -16.24 8.15 1.13
C SER A 268 -16.41 9.02 2.38
N ASN A 269 -16.46 8.44 3.59
CA ASN A 269 -16.55 9.23 4.82
C ASN A 269 -15.24 9.98 5.13
N GLU A 270 -15.35 11.12 5.83
CA GLU A 270 -14.17 11.93 6.17
C GLU A 270 -13.14 11.18 7.03
N TYR A 271 -13.58 10.34 7.97
CA TYR A 271 -12.66 9.52 8.77
C TYR A 271 -11.90 8.52 7.91
N ALA A 272 -12.52 7.98 6.87
CA ALA A 272 -11.90 7.07 5.91
C ALA A 272 -10.83 7.79 5.09
N ALA A 273 -11.12 9.02 4.63
CA ALA A 273 -10.14 9.85 3.94
C ALA A 273 -8.92 10.16 4.81
N SER A 274 -9.12 10.52 6.09
CA SER A 274 -8.03 10.73 7.06
C SER A 274 -7.22 9.44 7.29
N PHE A 275 -7.90 8.29 7.44
CA PHE A 275 -7.26 6.98 7.63
C PHE A 275 -6.41 6.58 6.41
N ILE A 276 -6.97 6.63 5.20
CA ILE A 276 -6.28 6.28 3.95
C ILE A 276 -5.09 7.21 3.69
N THR A 277 -5.23 8.50 4.00
CA THR A 277 -4.11 9.45 3.89
C THR A 277 -2.96 9.06 4.83
N SER A 278 -3.26 8.69 6.08
CA SER A 278 -2.26 8.20 7.02
C SER A 278 -1.63 6.88 6.59
N GLU A 279 -2.41 5.92 6.05
CA GLU A 279 -1.86 4.68 5.50
C GLU A 279 -0.92 4.97 4.32
N TRP A 280 -1.32 5.86 3.41
CA TRP A 280 -0.49 6.29 2.28
C TRP A 280 0.83 6.91 2.76
N LEU A 281 0.80 7.84 3.71
CA LEU A 281 2.02 8.43 4.29
C LEU A 281 2.87 7.37 5.01
N TYR A 282 2.23 6.47 5.77
CA TYR A 282 2.90 5.38 6.49
C TYR A 282 3.71 4.50 5.53
N TYR A 283 3.15 4.03 4.40
CA TYR A 283 3.93 3.24 3.44
C TYR A 283 4.95 4.07 2.65
N SER A 284 4.62 5.33 2.37
CA SER A 284 5.49 6.24 1.62
C SER A 284 6.78 6.57 2.38
N PHE A 285 6.71 6.68 3.71
CA PHE A 285 7.86 7.08 4.54
C PHE A 285 8.34 6.01 5.51
N LYS A 286 7.85 4.76 5.39
CA LYS A 286 8.25 3.63 6.24
C LYS A 286 9.75 3.52 6.48
N GLY A 287 10.15 3.56 7.76
CA GLY A 287 11.52 3.29 8.22
C GLY A 287 12.56 4.36 7.86
N LYS A 288 12.16 5.63 7.70
CA LYS A 288 13.04 6.77 7.44
C LYS A 288 13.40 7.52 8.73
N GLU A 289 14.67 7.82 8.92
CA GLU A 289 15.19 8.41 10.17
C GLU A 289 15.03 9.94 10.25
N ASN A 290 14.91 10.61 9.10
CA ASN A 290 14.85 12.09 8.99
C ASN A 290 13.45 12.62 8.62
N PHE A 291 12.40 11.89 8.99
CA PHE A 291 11.01 12.29 8.74
C PHE A 291 10.24 12.39 10.05
N ASP A 292 9.59 13.53 10.27
CA ASP A 292 8.69 13.70 11.40
C ASP A 292 7.33 13.05 11.10
N TYR A 293 7.08 11.91 11.74
CA TYR A 293 5.87 11.12 11.58
C TYR A 293 4.65 11.72 12.28
N THR A 294 4.74 12.91 12.87
CA THR A 294 3.58 13.62 13.46
C THR A 294 2.44 13.76 12.45
N SER A 295 2.74 13.97 11.17
CA SER A 295 1.74 14.01 10.09
C SER A 295 0.98 12.68 9.93
N VAL A 296 1.66 11.54 10.08
CA VAL A 296 1.06 10.20 10.00
C VAL A 296 0.16 9.95 11.21
N VAL A 297 0.68 10.19 12.41
CA VAL A 297 -0.04 9.97 13.68
C VAL A 297 -1.24 10.89 13.82
N SER A 298 -1.10 12.16 13.44
CA SER A 298 -2.19 13.13 13.50
C SER A 298 -3.38 12.73 12.62
N GLY A 299 -3.12 12.15 11.45
CA GLY A 299 -4.20 11.63 10.60
C GLY A 299 -4.92 10.42 11.21
N TYR A 300 -4.22 9.51 11.91
CA TYR A 300 -4.89 8.43 12.65
C TYR A 300 -5.75 8.98 13.79
N LEU A 301 -5.23 9.93 14.58
CA LEU A 301 -5.98 10.61 15.64
C LEU A 301 -7.24 11.29 15.09
N LYS A 302 -7.09 12.06 14.01
CA LYS A 302 -8.21 12.74 13.34
C LYS A 302 -9.24 11.74 12.82
N SER A 303 -8.79 10.61 12.26
CA SER A 303 -9.69 9.57 11.76
C SER A 303 -10.56 8.98 12.88
N ILE A 304 -9.99 8.71 14.06
CA ILE A 304 -10.74 8.21 15.23
C ILE A 304 -11.68 9.30 15.75
N GLU A 305 -11.25 10.55 15.83
CA GLU A 305 -12.11 11.67 16.25
C GLU A 305 -13.34 11.82 15.34
N GLN A 306 -13.14 11.74 14.03
CA GLN A 306 -14.21 11.80 13.03
C GLN A 306 -15.13 10.56 13.08
N LEU A 307 -14.59 9.37 13.37
CA LEU A 307 -15.40 8.17 13.61
C LEU A 307 -16.26 8.33 14.87
N LEU A 308 -15.70 8.85 15.97
CA LEU A 308 -16.46 9.10 17.20
C LEU A 308 -17.61 10.06 16.95
N TYR A 309 -17.35 11.15 16.22
CA TYR A 309 -18.38 12.07 15.78
C TYR A 309 -19.48 11.35 14.99
N LYS A 310 -19.12 10.49 14.02
CA LYS A 310 -20.09 9.70 13.25
C LYS A 310 -20.93 8.80 14.16
N ILE A 311 -20.32 8.08 15.10
CA ILE A 311 -21.04 7.20 16.03
C ILE A 311 -22.01 7.98 16.91
N VAL A 312 -21.60 9.17 17.39
CA VAL A 312 -22.49 10.08 18.11
C VAL A 312 -23.68 10.42 17.21
N MET A 313 -23.45 10.93 16.01
CA MET A 313 -24.51 11.35 15.07
C MET A 313 -25.46 10.21 14.67
N LEU A 314 -24.96 8.98 14.51
CA LEU A 314 -25.78 7.79 14.26
C LEU A 314 -26.79 7.52 15.39
N ASN A 315 -26.50 7.99 16.61
CA ASN A 315 -27.31 7.79 17.81
C ASN A 315 -28.17 9.01 18.19
N ILE A 316 -28.38 9.93 17.26
CA ILE A 316 -29.33 11.03 17.45
C ILE A 316 -30.77 10.48 17.46
N ASP A 317 -31.60 11.04 18.35
CA ASP A 317 -32.95 10.55 18.66
C ASP A 317 -32.97 9.10 19.20
N ASN A 318 -31.86 8.62 19.78
CA ASN A 318 -31.75 7.27 20.34
C ASN A 318 -31.76 7.26 21.88
N ASP A 319 -32.59 8.11 22.50
CA ASP A 319 -32.64 8.33 23.96
C ASP A 319 -31.26 8.61 24.59
N CYS A 320 -30.43 9.33 23.86
CA CYS A 320 -29.08 9.70 24.30
C CYS A 320 -29.06 11.11 24.85
N LYS A 321 -28.15 11.35 25.80
CA LYS A 321 -27.83 12.70 26.30
C LYS A 321 -26.40 13.06 25.95
N ILE A 322 -26.18 14.32 25.57
CA ILE A 322 -24.86 14.82 25.17
C ILE A 322 -24.53 16.14 25.85
N ALA A 323 -23.24 16.40 26.05
CA ALA A 323 -22.79 17.66 26.62
C ALA A 323 -23.08 18.82 25.64
N MET A 324 -23.52 19.93 26.20
CA MET A 324 -23.84 21.16 25.50
C MET A 324 -22.72 22.19 25.65
N LYS A 325 -22.53 23.02 24.63
CA LYS A 325 -21.63 24.17 24.69
C LYS A 325 -22.07 25.14 25.79
N ARG A 326 -21.14 25.54 26.66
CA ARG A 326 -21.47 26.34 27.86
C ARG A 326 -22.09 27.70 27.52
N ASP A 327 -21.66 28.32 26.44
CA ASP A 327 -22.17 29.60 25.93
C ASP A 327 -23.61 29.50 25.38
N MET A 328 -24.04 28.31 24.95
CA MET A 328 -25.39 28.05 24.44
C MET A 328 -26.43 27.82 25.54
N LEU A 329 -26.02 27.70 26.81
CA LEU A 329 -26.90 27.45 27.95
C LEU A 329 -28.04 28.47 28.07
N LYS A 330 -27.76 29.77 27.92
CA LYS A 330 -28.78 30.82 27.98
C LYS A 330 -29.81 30.69 26.85
N LYS A 331 -29.35 30.33 25.65
CA LYS A 331 -30.21 30.12 24.47
C LYS A 331 -31.12 28.91 24.68
N ALA A 332 -30.59 27.82 25.24
CA ALA A 332 -31.36 26.60 25.53
C ALA A 332 -32.53 26.87 26.48
N PHE A 333 -32.29 27.57 27.60
CA PHE A 333 -33.36 27.93 28.53
C PHE A 333 -34.41 28.87 27.91
N ARG A 334 -34.00 29.85 27.08
CA ARG A 334 -34.94 30.72 26.37
C ARG A 334 -35.84 29.95 25.39
N GLN A 335 -35.34 28.85 24.84
CA GLN A 335 -36.07 27.97 23.93
C GLN A 335 -36.81 26.83 24.65
N ASN A 336 -36.87 26.85 25.99
CA ASN A 336 -37.48 25.80 26.81
C ASN A 336 -36.89 24.39 26.58
N ILE A 337 -35.62 24.31 26.18
CA ILE A 337 -34.93 23.04 26.00
C ILE A 337 -34.58 22.46 27.37
N PRO A 338 -34.96 21.20 27.68
CA PRO A 338 -34.56 20.54 28.92
C PRO A 338 -33.04 20.41 29.05
N VAL A 339 -32.48 20.95 30.13
CA VAL A 339 -31.05 20.83 30.45
C VAL A 339 -30.88 19.89 31.65
N PHE A 340 -29.84 19.07 31.61
CA PHE A 340 -29.52 18.08 32.64
C PHE A 340 -28.12 18.30 33.20
N LYS A 341 -27.90 17.82 34.42
CA LYS A 341 -26.59 17.63 35.02
C LYS A 341 -26.40 16.15 35.34
N LEU A 342 -25.19 15.65 35.12
CA LEU A 342 -24.84 14.29 35.54
C LEU A 342 -24.32 14.34 36.99
N ILE A 343 -24.97 13.60 37.88
CA ILE A 343 -24.56 13.41 39.28
C ILE A 343 -24.65 11.91 39.57
N ASP A 344 -23.57 11.32 40.10
CA ASP A 344 -23.51 9.90 40.45
C ASP A 344 -24.03 8.97 39.34
N ASN A 345 -23.59 9.23 38.09
CA ASN A 345 -24.01 8.53 36.87
C ASN A 345 -25.52 8.62 36.54
N LYS A 346 -26.24 9.59 37.12
CA LYS A 346 -27.67 9.84 36.83
C LYS A 346 -27.89 11.26 36.31
N PHE A 347 -28.67 11.35 35.24
CA PHE A 347 -29.07 12.63 34.67
C PHE A 347 -30.21 13.25 35.48
N ASN A 348 -29.97 14.45 36.01
CA ASN A 348 -30.94 15.20 36.79
C ASN A 348 -31.31 16.47 36.03
N LYS A 349 -32.61 16.68 35.79
CA LYS A 349 -33.11 17.89 35.13
C LYS A 349 -32.79 19.13 35.96
N ILE A 350 -32.36 20.19 35.29
CA ILE A 350 -32.09 21.49 35.90
C ILE A 350 -33.37 22.32 35.79
N PRO A 351 -33.94 22.80 36.92
CA PRO A 351 -35.24 23.45 36.90
C PRO A 351 -35.21 24.84 36.26
N GLU A 352 -34.18 25.66 36.49
CA GLU A 352 -34.10 27.04 35.97
C GLU A 352 -32.66 27.54 35.81
N TYR A 353 -32.47 28.54 34.94
CA TYR A 353 -31.25 29.34 34.86
C TYR A 353 -31.21 30.38 35.98
N LYS A 354 -30.50 30.11 37.08
CA LYS A 354 -30.26 31.12 38.13
C LYS A 354 -29.12 32.05 37.71
N GLN A 355 -29.41 33.33 37.44
CA GLN A 355 -28.40 34.38 37.31
C GLN A 355 -27.76 34.66 38.67
N GLY A 356 -26.43 34.63 38.73
CA GLY A 356 -25.64 34.95 39.93
C GLY A 356 -24.50 33.96 40.11
N ASN A 357 -23.31 34.47 40.45
CA ASN A 357 -22.01 33.80 40.46
C ASN A 357 -21.83 32.56 41.39
N ASN A 358 -22.89 31.85 41.80
CA ASN A 358 -22.78 30.78 42.81
C ASN A 358 -23.39 29.42 42.43
N TYR A 359 -23.41 29.06 41.14
CA TYR A 359 -23.22 27.65 40.80
C TYR A 359 -21.79 27.47 40.31
N ARG A 360 -20.91 26.94 41.17
CA ARG A 360 -19.75 26.18 40.69
C ARG A 360 -20.32 24.98 39.94
N PHE A 361 -20.63 25.13 38.65
CA PHE A 361 -20.88 23.99 37.77
C PHE A 361 -19.57 23.21 37.70
N THR A 362 -19.44 22.18 38.54
CA THR A 362 -18.32 21.25 38.44
C THR A 362 -18.47 20.33 37.22
N ASN A 363 -19.70 20.14 36.74
CA ASN A 363 -20.03 19.24 35.63
C ASN A 363 -20.64 20.01 34.44
N TYR A 364 -20.28 19.59 33.22
CA TYR A 364 -20.80 20.10 31.96
C TYR A 364 -22.33 19.97 31.88
N PRO A 365 -23.08 20.94 31.31
CA PRO A 365 -24.53 20.80 31.10
C PRO A 365 -24.81 19.83 29.95
N TYR A 366 -25.89 19.06 30.06
CA TYR A 366 -26.32 18.07 29.06
C TYR A 366 -27.70 18.40 28.52
N ILE A 367 -28.00 17.89 27.33
CA ILE A 367 -29.30 18.00 26.65
C ILE A 367 -29.70 16.63 26.08
N GLU A 368 -30.98 16.44 25.80
CA GLU A 368 -31.42 15.31 24.95
C GLU A 368 -30.82 15.48 23.55
N PHE A 369 -30.16 14.44 23.06
CA PHE A 369 -29.51 14.45 21.77
C PHE A 369 -30.51 14.08 20.67
N THR A 370 -31.19 15.11 20.18
CA THR A 370 -32.19 15.02 19.11
C THR A 370 -31.81 15.88 17.92
N GLU A 371 -32.44 15.60 16.77
CA GLU A 371 -32.22 16.37 15.53
C GLU A 371 -32.47 17.88 15.73
N HIS A 372 -33.44 18.23 16.57
CA HIS A 372 -33.77 19.62 16.91
C HIS A 372 -32.77 20.28 17.86
N HIS A 373 -32.04 19.51 18.67
CA HIS A 373 -31.14 20.05 19.71
C HIS A 373 -29.65 19.92 19.36
N LYS A 374 -29.28 19.25 18.25
CA LYS A 374 -27.87 18.99 17.91
C LYS A 374 -27.00 20.25 17.77
N GLU A 375 -27.58 21.41 17.42
CA GLU A 375 -26.82 22.67 17.29
C GLU A 375 -26.19 23.15 18.62
N PHE A 376 -26.72 22.67 19.75
CA PHE A 376 -26.26 23.00 21.09
C PHE A 376 -25.09 22.11 21.55
N MET A 377 -24.84 21.00 20.85
CA MET A 377 -23.83 19.99 21.22
C MET A 377 -22.41 20.55 21.23
N ASP A 378 -21.62 20.20 22.25
CA ASP A 378 -20.16 20.40 22.23
C ASP A 378 -19.51 19.34 21.31
N SER A 379 -18.74 19.79 20.33
CA SER A 379 -18.15 18.93 19.29
C SER A 379 -16.71 18.50 19.58
N SER A 380 -16.25 18.62 20.82
CA SER A 380 -14.91 18.16 21.22
C SER A 380 -14.85 16.65 21.37
N ILE A 381 -13.71 16.04 21.03
CA ILE A 381 -13.45 14.61 21.27
C ILE A 381 -13.74 14.17 22.72
N GLY A 382 -13.46 15.02 23.71
CA GLY A 382 -13.77 14.73 25.12
C GLY A 382 -15.28 14.60 25.38
N THR A 383 -16.11 15.36 24.65
CA THR A 383 -17.57 15.21 24.70
C THR A 383 -18.01 13.87 24.10
N PHE A 384 -17.40 13.45 22.99
CA PHE A 384 -17.74 12.17 22.35
C PHE A 384 -17.28 10.96 23.19
N GLU A 385 -16.10 11.02 23.80
CA GLU A 385 -15.64 10.05 24.80
C GLU A 385 -16.69 9.91 25.93
N TYR A 386 -17.15 11.03 26.47
CA TYR A 386 -18.10 11.02 27.58
C TYR A 386 -19.51 10.58 27.17
N PHE A 387 -19.92 10.89 25.94
CA PHE A 387 -21.16 10.41 25.34
C PHE A 387 -21.21 8.89 25.35
N LEU A 388 -20.16 8.22 24.87
CA LEU A 388 -20.08 6.75 24.89
C LEU A 388 -20.18 6.21 26.32
N ARG A 389 -19.52 6.87 27.29
CA ARG A 389 -19.52 6.43 28.69
C ARG A 389 -20.89 6.49 29.37
N CYS A 390 -21.69 7.50 29.03
CA CYS A 390 -22.97 7.77 29.70
C CYS A 390 -24.16 7.10 29.04
N ASN A 391 -24.09 6.84 27.75
CA ASN A 391 -25.16 6.25 26.96
C ASN A 391 -24.88 4.77 26.71
N LYS A 392 -24.76 3.97 27.78
CA LYS A 392 -24.29 2.57 27.70
C LYS A 392 -25.19 1.66 26.86
N HIS A 393 -26.46 2.03 26.68
CA HIS A 393 -27.42 1.27 25.88
C HIS A 393 -27.10 1.25 24.39
N ILE A 394 -26.20 2.12 23.91
CA ILE A 394 -25.72 2.08 22.52
C ILE A 394 -24.70 0.97 22.28
N PHE A 395 -24.27 0.24 23.31
CA PHE A 395 -23.36 -0.90 23.18
C PHE A 395 -24.12 -2.22 23.20
N LEU A 396 -23.65 -3.19 22.43
CA LEU A 396 -24.13 -4.58 22.50
C LEU A 396 -23.97 -5.16 23.90
N ASN A 397 -22.87 -4.81 24.57
CA ASN A 397 -22.67 -5.05 26.00
C ASN A 397 -22.40 -3.72 26.72
N PRO A 398 -23.33 -3.23 27.56
CA PRO A 398 -23.17 -1.98 28.34
C PRO A 398 -21.88 -1.87 29.16
N ASP A 399 -21.29 -3.00 29.57
CA ASP A 399 -20.05 -3.01 30.36
C ASP A 399 -18.81 -2.63 29.53
N ASN A 400 -18.87 -2.78 28.21
CA ASN A 400 -17.78 -2.40 27.31
C ASN A 400 -17.55 -0.88 27.31
N ALA A 401 -18.59 -0.08 27.57
CA ALA A 401 -18.56 1.37 27.46
C ALA A 401 -17.34 1.99 28.18
N LYS A 402 -17.06 1.58 29.42
CA LYS A 402 -15.91 2.11 30.19
C LYS A 402 -14.58 1.78 29.51
N THR A 403 -14.40 0.51 29.13
CA THR A 403 -13.15 0.02 28.55
C THR A 403 -12.87 0.66 27.19
N VAL A 404 -13.88 0.77 26.32
CA VAL A 404 -13.76 1.47 25.03
C VAL A 404 -13.37 2.93 25.24
N THR A 405 -14.05 3.64 26.16
CA THR A 405 -13.75 5.05 26.43
C THR A 405 -12.36 5.27 26.99
N ASP A 406 -11.89 4.37 27.85
CA ASP A 406 -10.57 4.47 28.45
C ASP A 406 -9.46 4.21 27.41
N MET A 407 -9.67 3.30 26.44
CA MET A 407 -8.76 3.15 25.30
C MET A 407 -8.67 4.41 24.44
N ILE A 408 -9.81 5.06 24.15
CA ILE A 408 -9.85 6.31 23.37
C ILE A 408 -9.14 7.43 24.13
N SER A 409 -9.39 7.55 25.44
CA SER A 409 -8.72 8.54 26.28
C SER A 409 -7.20 8.32 26.29
N CYS A 410 -6.72 7.07 26.42
CA CYS A 410 -5.30 6.74 26.26
C CYS A 410 -4.78 7.21 24.91
N PHE A 411 -5.43 6.78 23.82
CA PHE A 411 -4.99 7.05 22.46
C PHE A 411 -4.89 8.56 22.18
N ARG A 412 -5.89 9.33 22.60
CA ARG A 412 -5.87 10.79 22.48
C ARG A 412 -4.73 11.41 23.28
N ILE A 413 -4.53 10.99 24.53
CA ILE A 413 -3.49 11.54 25.40
C ILE A 413 -2.10 11.25 24.80
N GLU A 414 -1.88 10.03 24.34
CA GLU A 414 -0.60 9.55 23.81
C GLU A 414 -0.28 10.10 22.41
N CYS A 415 -1.28 10.27 21.55
CA CYS A 415 -1.08 10.82 20.21
C CYS A 415 -1.03 12.36 20.20
N ARG A 416 -1.77 13.03 21.10
CA ARG A 416 -1.85 14.50 21.14
C ARG A 416 -0.75 15.15 21.98
N ASN A 417 -0.39 14.56 23.12
CA ASN A 417 0.61 15.17 24.00
C ASN A 417 2.02 14.93 23.44
N GLY A 418 2.89 15.93 23.52
CA GLY A 418 4.29 15.84 23.10
C GLY A 418 4.51 16.10 21.60
N PHE A 419 3.90 15.32 20.72
CA PHE A 419 4.19 15.40 19.27
C PHE A 419 3.65 16.67 18.60
N PHE A 420 2.50 17.17 19.04
CA PHE A 420 1.92 18.40 18.49
C PHE A 420 2.54 19.69 19.06
N HIS A 421 3.33 19.60 20.12
CA HIS A 421 3.66 20.77 20.94
C HIS A 421 5.14 20.88 21.34
N THR A 422 5.90 19.79 21.43
CA THR A 422 7.24 19.83 22.07
C THR A 422 8.34 19.03 21.36
N HIS A 423 8.05 17.91 20.69
CA HIS A 423 9.08 17.05 20.10
C HIS A 423 8.65 16.44 18.76
N ASN A 424 9.59 16.30 17.82
CA ASN A 424 9.37 15.57 16.57
C ASN A 424 9.25 14.06 16.83
N LEU A 425 8.43 13.38 16.04
CA LEU A 425 8.28 11.93 16.12
C LEU A 425 9.13 11.26 15.03
N ASN A 426 10.29 10.72 15.41
CA ASN A 426 11.16 9.96 14.49
C ASN A 426 11.16 8.44 14.80
N ASP A 427 10.52 8.01 15.89
CA ASP A 427 10.47 6.60 16.30
C ASP A 427 9.41 5.83 15.48
N TRP A 428 9.90 4.99 14.58
CA TRP A 428 9.04 4.16 13.73
C TRP A 428 8.25 3.10 14.50
N ASP A 429 8.83 2.50 15.55
CA ASP A 429 8.14 1.48 16.34
C ASP A 429 6.94 2.08 17.08
N LEU A 430 7.06 3.34 17.49
CA LEU A 430 5.95 4.10 18.03
C LEU A 430 4.84 4.35 16.99
N VAL A 431 5.20 4.73 15.77
CA VAL A 431 4.23 4.91 14.67
C VAL A 431 3.47 3.61 14.39
N GLU A 432 4.17 2.46 14.39
CA GLU A 432 3.55 1.14 14.20
C GLU A 432 2.54 0.82 15.30
N LYS A 433 2.89 1.09 16.57
CA LYS A 433 1.97 0.89 17.71
C LYS A 433 0.72 1.76 17.59
N ILE A 434 0.89 3.05 17.24
CA ILE A 434 -0.23 3.98 17.06
C ILE A 434 -1.14 3.51 15.93
N ARG A 435 -0.58 3.11 14.78
CA ARG A 435 -1.33 2.58 13.65
C ARG A 435 -2.16 1.35 14.06
N ARG A 436 -1.55 0.39 14.75
CA ARG A 436 -2.25 -0.83 15.21
C ARG A 436 -3.34 -0.52 16.24
N ASN A 437 -3.08 0.40 17.17
CA ASN A 437 -4.10 0.89 18.12
C ASN A 437 -5.26 1.57 17.39
N ALA A 438 -5.00 2.39 16.37
CA ALA A 438 -6.05 3.03 15.58
C ALA A 438 -6.95 1.99 14.88
N ILE A 439 -6.35 1.02 14.18
CA ILE A 439 -7.09 -0.08 13.53
C ILE A 439 -7.93 -0.85 14.56
N TYR A 440 -7.37 -1.15 15.73
CA TYR A 440 -8.09 -1.83 16.79
C TYR A 440 -9.23 -0.99 17.37
N LEU A 441 -9.05 0.32 17.51
CA LEU A 441 -10.10 1.23 17.97
C LEU A 441 -11.28 1.30 16.98
N TYR A 442 -11.03 1.27 15.66
CA TYR A 442 -12.09 1.12 14.66
C TYR A 442 -12.90 -0.15 14.90
N PHE A 443 -12.22 -1.28 15.05
CA PHE A 443 -12.85 -2.57 15.35
C PHE A 443 -13.67 -2.52 16.64
N VAL A 444 -13.10 -2.02 17.73
CA VAL A 444 -13.77 -1.96 19.02
C VAL A 444 -14.99 -1.03 18.96
N LEU A 445 -14.87 0.14 18.34
CA LEU A 445 -15.96 1.10 18.23
C LEU A 445 -17.12 0.56 17.38
N LEU A 446 -16.81 0.08 16.16
CA LEU A 446 -17.82 -0.40 15.22
C LEU A 446 -18.39 -1.78 15.61
N GLY A 447 -17.57 -2.65 16.19
CA GLY A 447 -17.97 -3.99 16.61
C GLY A 447 -18.69 -4.03 17.95
N SER A 448 -18.52 -3.04 18.84
CA SER A 448 -19.21 -2.99 20.14
C SER A 448 -20.45 -2.10 20.16
N CYS A 449 -20.54 -1.09 19.29
CA CYS A 449 -21.70 -0.20 19.22
C CYS A 449 -22.82 -0.81 18.37
N ILE A 450 -24.06 -0.65 18.82
CA ILE A 450 -25.25 -0.92 18.05
C ILE A 450 -25.39 0.19 17.02
N ILE A 451 -25.43 -0.20 15.74
CA ILE A 451 -25.63 0.73 14.62
C ILE A 451 -27.12 0.74 14.29
N PRO A 452 -27.85 1.85 14.50
CA PRO A 452 -29.28 1.89 14.23
C PRO A 452 -29.58 1.63 12.75
N GLU A 453 -30.41 0.64 12.45
CA GLU A 453 -30.66 0.17 11.06
C GLU A 453 -31.11 1.31 10.14
N ARG A 454 -31.98 2.21 10.63
CA ARG A 454 -32.46 3.40 9.89
C ARG A 454 -31.35 4.35 9.43
N ARG A 455 -30.19 4.34 10.10
CA ARG A 455 -29.05 5.22 9.84
C ARG A 455 -27.82 4.47 9.35
N ARG A 456 -27.90 3.14 9.16
CA ARG A 456 -26.79 2.30 8.67
C ARG A 456 -26.21 2.79 7.34
N ARG A 457 -27.05 3.36 6.46
CA ARG A 457 -26.62 3.98 5.19
C ARG A 457 -25.63 5.13 5.37
N GLU A 458 -25.64 5.83 6.51
CA GLU A 458 -24.71 6.94 6.78
C GLU A 458 -23.26 6.49 6.98
N LEU A 459 -22.99 5.18 7.15
CA LEU A 459 -21.64 4.63 7.17
C LEU A 459 -20.99 4.56 5.79
N ASN A 460 -21.72 4.90 4.72
CA ASN A 460 -21.30 4.81 3.33
C ASN A 460 -20.49 3.53 3.06
N LEU A 461 -20.94 2.39 3.59
CA LEU A 461 -20.35 1.11 3.25
C LEU A 461 -20.26 1.01 1.73
N ILE A 462 -19.16 0.46 1.22
CA ILE A 462 -18.91 0.42 -0.23
C ILE A 462 -20.12 -0.25 -0.88
N TYR A 463 -20.89 0.56 -1.61
CA TYR A 463 -22.03 0.05 -2.34
C TYR A 463 -21.49 -0.64 -3.58
N HIS A 464 -21.67 -1.95 -3.64
CA HIS A 464 -21.39 -2.73 -4.81
C HIS A 464 -22.59 -2.61 -5.75
N ASP A 465 -22.52 -1.65 -6.67
CA ASP A 465 -23.47 -1.59 -7.79
C ASP A 465 -23.40 -2.93 -8.54
N GLN A 466 -24.54 -3.59 -8.71
CA GLN A 466 -24.64 -4.87 -9.41
C GLN A 466 -24.07 -4.78 -10.82
N PHE A 467 -24.22 -3.63 -11.48
CA PHE A 467 -23.64 -3.38 -12.79
C PHE A 467 -22.11 -3.32 -12.73
N ASP A 468 -21.55 -2.61 -11.76
CA ASP A 468 -20.09 -2.50 -11.61
C ASP A 468 -19.48 -3.88 -11.27
N GLU A 469 -20.16 -4.69 -10.45
CA GLU A 469 -19.74 -6.07 -10.17
C GLU A 469 -19.85 -6.99 -11.40
N LEU A 470 -20.88 -6.83 -12.23
CA LEU A 470 -20.99 -7.53 -13.51
C LEU A 470 -19.81 -7.16 -14.43
N CYS A 471 -19.51 -5.88 -14.56
CA CYS A 471 -18.39 -5.38 -15.34
C CYS A 471 -17.05 -5.97 -14.85
N LYS A 472 -16.81 -6.00 -13.54
CA LYS A 472 -15.63 -6.66 -12.94
C LYS A 472 -15.55 -8.14 -13.32
N LYS A 473 -16.64 -8.90 -13.21
CA LYS A 473 -16.68 -10.32 -13.59
C LYS A 473 -16.36 -10.55 -15.07
N ILE A 474 -16.96 -9.77 -15.97
CA ILE A 474 -16.68 -9.83 -17.42
C ILE A 474 -15.19 -9.58 -17.68
N ARG A 475 -14.61 -8.58 -17.00
CA ARG A 475 -13.20 -8.23 -17.13
C ARG A 475 -12.25 -9.26 -16.53
N ASP A 476 -12.61 -9.88 -15.42
CA ASP A 476 -11.85 -10.98 -14.86
C ASP A 476 -11.87 -12.19 -15.79
N PHE A 477 -13.02 -12.48 -16.42
CA PHE A 477 -13.11 -13.50 -17.46
C PHE A 477 -12.22 -13.18 -18.67
N LYS A 478 -12.07 -11.90 -19.03
CA LYS A 478 -11.17 -11.45 -20.11
C LYS A 478 -9.71 -11.89 -19.96
N LYS A 479 -9.27 -12.29 -18.76
CA LYS A 479 -7.95 -12.93 -18.55
C LYS A 479 -7.83 -14.28 -19.26
N TYR A 480 -8.95 -14.97 -19.49
CA TYR A 480 -9.04 -16.26 -20.17
C TYR A 480 -9.40 -16.11 -21.65
N ASN A 481 -10.41 -15.28 -21.98
CA ASN A 481 -10.80 -15.03 -23.36
C ASN A 481 -11.62 -13.74 -23.53
N ILE A 482 -11.63 -13.16 -24.73
CA ILE A 482 -12.33 -11.91 -25.09
C ILE A 482 -13.70 -12.14 -25.76
N TYR A 483 -14.11 -13.40 -25.94
CA TYR A 483 -15.33 -13.77 -26.63
C TYR A 483 -16.47 -14.01 -25.65
N PHE A 484 -17.62 -13.42 -25.95
CA PHE A 484 -18.83 -13.47 -25.12
C PHE A 484 -20.06 -13.76 -25.98
N VAL A 485 -21.07 -14.35 -25.36
CA VAL A 485 -22.42 -14.45 -25.93
C VAL A 485 -23.42 -13.86 -24.95
N PHE A 486 -24.15 -12.83 -25.38
CA PHE A 486 -25.22 -12.22 -24.57
C PHE A 486 -26.58 -12.71 -25.07
N GLU A 487 -27.46 -13.07 -24.14
CA GLU A 487 -28.85 -13.48 -24.40
C GLU A 487 -29.80 -12.45 -23.76
N TYR A 488 -30.60 -11.79 -24.59
CA TYR A 488 -31.56 -10.75 -24.16
C TYR A 488 -32.97 -11.32 -23.95
N GLU A 489 -33.92 -10.48 -23.54
CA GLU A 489 -35.31 -10.91 -23.23
C GLU A 489 -36.03 -11.54 -24.43
N ASP A 490 -35.69 -11.13 -25.64
CA ASP A 490 -36.19 -11.68 -26.90
C ASP A 490 -35.67 -13.09 -27.21
N GLY A 491 -34.73 -13.61 -26.39
CA GLY A 491 -34.08 -14.90 -26.56
C GLY A 491 -33.00 -14.91 -27.65
N ILE A 492 -32.70 -13.76 -28.26
CA ILE A 492 -31.68 -13.66 -29.31
C ILE A 492 -30.29 -13.67 -28.65
N LYS A 493 -29.41 -14.50 -29.22
CA LYS A 493 -28.01 -14.62 -28.80
C LYS A 493 -27.11 -13.78 -29.70
N HIS A 494 -26.35 -12.88 -29.09
CA HIS A 494 -25.38 -12.04 -29.78
C HIS A 494 -23.98 -12.53 -29.47
N LYS A 495 -23.21 -12.89 -30.51
CA LYS A 495 -21.77 -13.13 -30.37
C LYS A 495 -21.04 -11.78 -30.33
N LEU A 496 -20.24 -11.59 -29.30
CA LEU A 496 -19.63 -10.32 -28.96
C LEU A 496 -18.13 -10.51 -28.71
N VAL A 497 -17.33 -9.59 -29.22
CA VAL A 497 -15.89 -9.51 -28.95
C VAL A 497 -15.63 -8.30 -28.07
N TYR A 498 -15.05 -8.52 -26.89
CA TYR A 498 -14.72 -7.46 -25.94
C TYR A 498 -13.65 -6.52 -26.50
N ASP A 499 -13.90 -5.20 -26.46
CA ASP A 499 -12.92 -4.20 -26.88
C ASP A 499 -11.81 -4.05 -25.82
N ILE A 500 -10.61 -4.54 -26.13
CA ILE A 500 -9.47 -4.49 -25.22
C ILE A 500 -8.83 -3.09 -25.10
N HIS A 501 -9.06 -2.22 -26.06
CA HIS A 501 -8.41 -0.90 -26.15
C HIS A 501 -9.22 0.17 -25.44
N ASN A 502 -10.54 0.14 -25.59
CA ASN A 502 -11.43 1.17 -25.06
C ASN A 502 -11.97 0.84 -23.66
N ASN A 503 -12.06 -0.45 -23.28
CA ASN A 503 -12.54 -0.81 -21.95
C ASN A 503 -11.43 -0.76 -20.89
N THR A 504 -11.28 0.41 -20.26
CA THR A 504 -10.31 0.65 -19.18
C THR A 504 -10.96 0.54 -17.79
N ILE A 505 -10.16 0.52 -16.70
CA ILE A 505 -10.74 0.60 -15.34
C ILE A 505 -11.09 2.07 -15.10
N GLU A 506 -12.36 2.31 -14.87
CA GLU A 506 -12.90 3.61 -14.54
C GLU A 506 -13.10 3.71 -13.02
N PHE A 507 -12.83 4.89 -12.49
CA PHE A 507 -12.92 5.17 -11.06
C PHE A 507 -13.66 6.48 -10.84
N ASN A 508 -14.56 6.49 -9.86
CA ASN A 508 -15.21 7.72 -9.41
C ASN A 508 -14.24 8.60 -8.60
N ASP A 509 -14.72 9.76 -8.15
CA ASP A 509 -13.92 10.72 -7.37
C ASP A 509 -13.47 10.16 -6.01
N ASP A 510 -14.16 9.16 -5.48
CA ASP A 510 -13.79 8.45 -4.25
C ASP A 510 -12.75 7.33 -4.48
N GLY A 511 -12.33 7.10 -5.72
CA GLY A 511 -11.43 6.00 -6.07
C GLY A 511 -12.07 4.62 -5.90
N VAL A 512 -13.38 4.52 -6.13
CA VAL A 512 -14.09 3.23 -6.23
C VAL A 512 -14.26 2.90 -7.72
N GLU A 513 -14.03 1.64 -8.08
CA GLU A 513 -14.28 1.16 -9.45
C GLU A 513 -15.74 1.39 -9.83
N HIS A 514 -15.95 2.07 -10.96
CA HIS A 514 -17.26 2.47 -11.45
C HIS A 514 -17.24 2.45 -12.98
N TYR A 515 -18.29 1.93 -13.61
CA TYR A 515 -18.36 1.76 -15.05
C TYR A 515 -19.59 2.44 -15.63
N ASP A 516 -19.41 3.30 -16.63
CA ASP A 516 -20.55 3.81 -17.42
C ASP A 516 -21.06 2.74 -18.41
N GLY A 517 -20.15 1.90 -18.90
CA GLY A 517 -20.47 0.76 -19.74
C GLY A 517 -19.24 -0.04 -20.18
N LEU A 518 -19.47 -1.14 -20.90
CA LEU A 518 -18.43 -1.92 -21.57
C LEU A 518 -18.74 -2.03 -23.06
N LEU A 519 -17.74 -1.76 -23.90
CA LEU A 519 -17.81 -1.83 -25.34
C LEU A 519 -17.46 -3.21 -25.88
N PHE A 520 -18.28 -3.69 -26.80
CA PHE A 520 -18.08 -4.92 -27.55
C PHE A 520 -18.29 -4.66 -29.05
N TYR A 521 -17.81 -5.57 -29.89
CA TYR A 521 -18.16 -5.63 -31.31
C TYR A 521 -19.03 -6.85 -31.57
N LYS A 522 -20.18 -6.63 -32.20
CA LYS A 522 -21.06 -7.71 -32.65
C LYS A 522 -20.47 -8.38 -33.88
N VAL A 523 -20.36 -9.70 -33.83
CA VAL A 523 -19.78 -10.53 -34.90
C VAL A 523 -20.70 -11.66 -35.27
N ASP A 524 -20.62 -12.10 -36.52
CA ASP A 524 -21.38 -13.26 -37.00
C ASP A 524 -20.66 -14.57 -36.59
N GLU A 525 -19.32 -14.55 -36.64
CA GLU A 525 -18.43 -15.60 -36.15
C GLU A 525 -17.22 -15.00 -35.41
N PHE A 526 -16.63 -15.75 -34.47
CA PHE A 526 -15.43 -15.32 -33.74
C PHE A 526 -14.14 -15.48 -34.55
N GLU A 527 -14.19 -16.21 -35.67
CA GLU A 527 -13.05 -16.39 -36.56
C GLU A 527 -12.73 -15.09 -37.30
N ASP A 528 -11.45 -14.74 -37.38
CA ASP A 528 -10.93 -13.51 -38.00
C ASP A 528 -11.49 -12.17 -37.44
N SER A 529 -12.35 -12.20 -36.43
CA SER A 529 -12.99 -11.00 -35.87
C SER A 529 -11.99 -9.95 -35.38
N LEU A 530 -10.90 -10.38 -34.74
CA LEU A 530 -9.84 -9.48 -34.29
C LEU A 530 -9.21 -8.70 -35.45
N LYS A 531 -8.94 -9.35 -36.58
CA LYS A 531 -8.38 -8.67 -37.77
C LYS A 531 -9.37 -7.66 -38.36
N GLN A 532 -10.67 -7.95 -38.27
CA GLN A 532 -11.71 -7.03 -38.74
C GLN A 532 -11.82 -5.79 -37.83
N ILE A 533 -11.70 -5.98 -36.51
CA ILE A 533 -11.63 -4.88 -35.54
C ILE A 533 -10.39 -4.01 -35.82
N ASP A 534 -9.21 -4.62 -35.99
CA ASP A 534 -7.96 -3.90 -36.22
C ASP A 534 -7.98 -3.07 -37.51
N LYS A 535 -8.75 -3.50 -38.52
CA LYS A 535 -8.96 -2.78 -39.78
C LYS A 535 -10.08 -1.74 -39.71
N GLY A 536 -10.81 -1.65 -38.61
CA GLY A 536 -11.97 -0.76 -38.45
C GLY A 536 -13.23 -1.23 -39.20
N GLU A 537 -13.28 -2.48 -39.68
CA GLU A 537 -14.38 -3.02 -40.49
C GLU A 537 -15.67 -3.28 -39.66
N LEU A 538 -15.57 -3.26 -38.33
CA LEU A 538 -16.67 -3.51 -37.40
C LEU A 538 -17.14 -2.27 -36.63
N GLU A 539 -16.72 -1.08 -37.03
CA GLU A 539 -17.03 0.17 -36.32
C GLU A 539 -18.55 0.42 -36.21
N ASP A 540 -19.32 0.08 -37.25
CA ASP A 540 -20.79 0.18 -37.26
C ASP A 540 -21.49 -0.94 -36.45
N LYS A 541 -20.73 -1.93 -35.95
CA LYS A 541 -21.23 -3.06 -35.16
C LYS A 541 -20.88 -2.95 -33.67
N LYS A 542 -20.55 -1.75 -33.18
CA LYS A 542 -20.34 -1.47 -31.76
C LYS A 542 -21.58 -1.78 -30.92
N HIS A 543 -21.37 -2.43 -29.79
CA HIS A 543 -22.38 -2.82 -28.83
C HIS A 543 -21.93 -2.41 -27.43
N TYR A 544 -22.68 -1.50 -26.81
CA TYR A 544 -22.39 -1.03 -25.45
C TYR A 544 -23.26 -1.77 -24.46
N LEU A 545 -22.64 -2.44 -23.48
CA LEU A 545 -23.32 -2.92 -22.29
C LEU A 545 -23.38 -1.78 -21.28
N THR A 546 -24.59 -1.42 -20.84
CA THR A 546 -24.90 -0.35 -19.89
C THR A 546 -25.95 -0.83 -18.89
N ARG A 547 -26.23 -0.03 -17.87
CA ARG A 547 -27.28 -0.31 -16.87
C ARG A 547 -28.67 -0.47 -17.49
N ASP A 548 -28.94 0.21 -18.60
CA ASP A 548 -30.25 0.24 -19.25
C ASP A 548 -30.47 -0.93 -20.23
N ASN A 549 -29.44 -1.73 -20.52
CA ASN A 549 -29.52 -2.82 -21.49
C ASN A 549 -28.85 -4.11 -20.99
N LEU A 550 -29.15 -4.47 -19.74
CA LEU A 550 -28.65 -5.71 -19.14
C LEU A 550 -29.19 -6.96 -19.87
N PRO A 551 -28.32 -7.86 -20.34
CA PRO A 551 -28.74 -9.14 -20.89
C PRO A 551 -29.27 -10.05 -19.76
N LYS A 552 -30.16 -10.97 -20.11
CA LYS A 552 -30.69 -11.98 -19.19
C LYS A 552 -29.63 -13.00 -18.79
N LYS A 553 -28.73 -13.34 -19.72
CA LYS A 553 -27.60 -14.24 -19.49
C LYS A 553 -26.36 -13.78 -20.26
N ILE A 554 -25.20 -14.00 -19.65
CA ILE A 554 -23.90 -13.75 -20.26
C ILE A 554 -23.09 -15.04 -20.20
N PHE A 555 -22.56 -15.44 -21.35
CA PHE A 555 -21.67 -16.59 -21.45
C PHE A 555 -20.28 -16.11 -21.86
N GLY A 556 -19.28 -16.39 -21.03
CA GLY A 556 -17.88 -16.31 -21.41
C GLY A 556 -17.50 -17.53 -22.24
N VAL A 557 -16.78 -17.33 -23.33
CA VAL A 557 -16.44 -18.41 -24.27
C VAL A 557 -15.00 -18.84 -24.08
N HIS A 558 -14.75 -20.09 -23.71
CA HIS A 558 -13.40 -20.69 -23.66
C HIS A 558 -13.05 -21.32 -24.99
N ARG A 559 -11.83 -21.07 -25.49
CA ARG A 559 -11.32 -21.72 -26.71
C ARG A 559 -10.48 -22.94 -26.33
N LYS A 560 -11.00 -24.16 -26.52
CA LYS A 560 -10.22 -25.40 -26.42
C LYS A 560 -10.03 -26.02 -27.80
N HIS A 561 -8.81 -25.96 -28.32
CA HIS A 561 -8.46 -26.45 -29.66
C HIS A 561 -9.35 -25.85 -30.77
N ARG A 562 -10.32 -26.63 -31.28
CA ARG A 562 -11.29 -26.28 -32.33
C ARG A 562 -12.73 -26.12 -31.83
N ASN A 563 -13.00 -26.32 -30.54
CA ASN A 563 -14.34 -26.21 -29.96
C ASN A 563 -14.44 -25.04 -28.97
N TYR A 564 -15.64 -24.49 -28.85
CA TYR A 564 -15.99 -23.45 -27.88
C TYR A 564 -16.76 -24.08 -26.72
N GLU A 565 -16.28 -23.85 -25.50
CA GLU A 565 -17.02 -24.15 -24.26
C GLU A 565 -17.60 -22.84 -23.70
N TYR A 566 -18.82 -22.90 -23.17
CA TYR A 566 -19.51 -21.72 -22.63
C TYR A 566 -19.55 -21.82 -21.10
N GLU A 567 -19.09 -20.77 -20.43
CA GLU A 567 -19.22 -20.59 -19.00
C GLU A 567 -20.24 -19.47 -18.75
N GLU A 568 -21.34 -19.78 -18.06
CA GLU A 568 -22.30 -18.75 -17.66
C GLU A 568 -21.68 -17.88 -16.57
N ILE A 569 -21.57 -16.59 -16.85
CA ILE A 569 -21.16 -15.60 -15.86
C ILE A 569 -22.40 -15.31 -15.01
N ILE A 570 -22.43 -15.84 -13.79
CA ILE A 570 -23.58 -15.67 -12.89
C ILE A 570 -23.52 -14.29 -12.25
N PHE A 571 -24.57 -13.48 -12.45
CA PHE A 571 -24.75 -12.17 -11.83
C PHE A 571 -26.15 -12.05 -11.22
N TRP A 572 -26.34 -12.60 -10.02
CA TRP A 572 -27.53 -12.39 -9.17
C TRP A 572 -27.11 -12.32 -7.72
#